data_AF-A0A0A6P1J6-F1
#
_entry.id   AF-A0A0A6P1J6-F1
#
_cell.length_a   1.000
_cell.length_b   1.000
_cell.length_c   1.000
_cell.angle_alpha   90.00
_cell.angle_beta   90.00
_cell.angle_gamma   90.00
#
_symmetry.space_group_name_H-M   'P 1'
#
loop_
_entity.id
_entity.type
_entity.pdbx_description
1 polymer ?
#
loop_
_entity_poly.entity_id
_entity_poly.type
_entity_poly.pdbx_seq_one_letter_code
_entity_poly.pdbx_strand_id
1 'polypeptide(L)'
;MKKLLFVLSFLVMANPAIADTWTSSFSEEGKAKALCPSTNALRGIQCTGRYCDNISLGCGSLGNFKVKKDWWTRSISEEKRGGKDTVDDIVVRINNNMQRCGTKGYVAGMSCKGKYCDNISLYCKEFRNKTPHSCKWTGWISEERGGKLVFGSGKYAVAVKCKGKFCDQKKFLVCH
;
A
#
# COMPACT_ATOMS: atom_id res chain seq x y z
N MET A 1 -37.89 -33.09 -42.55
CA MET A 1 -36.47 -32.69 -42.42
C MET A 1 -36.33 -31.82 -41.15
N LYS A 2 -35.85 -32.38 -40.04
CA LYS A 2 -35.71 -31.67 -38.75
C LYS A 2 -34.41 -30.85 -38.77
N LYS A 3 -34.51 -29.52 -38.73
CA LYS A 3 -33.34 -28.63 -38.59
C LYS A 3 -32.86 -28.67 -37.14
N LEU A 4 -31.71 -29.30 -36.92
CA LEU A 4 -31.00 -29.33 -35.65
C LEU A 4 -30.30 -27.97 -35.47
N LEU A 5 -30.83 -27.12 -34.59
CA LEU A 5 -30.18 -25.85 -34.24
C LEU A 5 -29.04 -26.14 -33.25
N PHE A 6 -27.80 -26.05 -33.71
CA PHE A 6 -26.63 -26.04 -32.84
C PHE A 6 -26.54 -24.67 -32.15
N VAL A 7 -26.86 -24.61 -30.85
CA VAL A 7 -26.59 -23.43 -30.04
C VAL A 7 -25.10 -23.43 -29.70
N LEU A 8 -24.32 -22.62 -30.40
CA LEU A 8 -22.92 -22.37 -30.10
C LEU A 8 -22.86 -21.59 -28.78
N SER A 9 -22.59 -22.28 -27.67
CA SER A 9 -22.29 -21.64 -26.39
C SER A 9 -20.93 -20.97 -26.51
N PHE A 10 -20.91 -19.64 -26.61
CA PHE A 10 -19.69 -18.86 -26.44
C PHE A 10 -19.30 -18.91 -24.96
N LEU A 11 -18.35 -19.78 -24.63
CA LEU A 11 -17.59 -19.70 -23.38
C LEU A 11 -16.84 -18.36 -23.39
N VAL A 12 -17.35 -17.39 -22.65
CA VAL A 12 -16.62 -16.16 -22.33
C VAL A 12 -15.45 -16.60 -21.44
N MET A 13 -14.27 -16.73 -22.05
CA MET A 13 -13.02 -16.86 -21.33
C MET A 13 -12.83 -15.56 -20.54
N ALA A 14 -13.16 -15.58 -19.24
CA ALA A 14 -12.78 -14.51 -18.34
C ALA A 14 -11.25 -14.47 -18.31
N ASN A 15 -10.68 -13.54 -19.07
CA ASN A 15 -9.27 -13.18 -18.91
C ASN A 15 -9.11 -12.75 -17.45
N PRO A 16 -8.22 -13.36 -16.64
CA PRO A 16 -7.92 -12.81 -15.33
C PRO A 16 -7.07 -11.57 -15.57
N ALA A 17 -7.72 -10.49 -16.02
CA ALA A 17 -7.20 -9.16 -15.82
C ALA A 17 -6.97 -9.07 -14.31
N ILE A 18 -5.71 -8.93 -13.92
CA ILE A 18 -5.25 -8.78 -12.54
C ILE A 18 -5.99 -7.56 -11.99
N ALA A 19 -7.16 -7.82 -11.42
CA ALA A 19 -8.10 -6.76 -11.12
C ALA A 19 -7.59 -6.03 -9.90
N ASP A 20 -7.37 -4.75 -10.12
CA ASP A 20 -6.98 -3.77 -9.15
C ASP A 20 -7.80 -3.82 -7.86
N THR A 21 -7.50 -4.67 -6.88
CA THR A 21 -8.47 -4.92 -5.81
C THR A 21 -8.26 -3.95 -4.65
N TRP A 22 -9.32 -3.24 -4.28
CA TRP A 22 -9.35 -2.43 -3.07
C TRP A 22 -9.76 -3.30 -1.89
N THR A 23 -9.07 -3.17 -0.76
CA THR A 23 -9.50 -3.78 0.50
C THR A 23 -10.74 -3.06 1.03
N SER A 24 -11.50 -3.73 1.91
CA SER A 24 -12.45 -3.02 2.78
C SER A 24 -11.71 -1.96 3.61
N SER A 25 -12.46 -0.95 4.05
CA SER A 25 -11.98 0.07 4.99
C SER A 25 -11.55 -0.57 6.31
N PHE A 26 -10.54 0.00 6.94
CA PHE A 26 -9.93 -0.47 8.18
C PHE A 26 -9.43 0.74 9.00
N SER A 27 -9.55 0.68 10.33
CA SER A 27 -9.18 1.72 11.31
C SER A 27 -8.91 1.07 12.68
N GLU A 28 -8.46 1.83 13.70
CA GLU A 28 -8.27 1.28 15.05
C GLU A 28 -9.57 0.82 15.71
N GLU A 29 -10.72 1.37 15.30
CA GLU A 29 -12.04 1.08 15.88
C GLU A 29 -12.65 -0.22 15.34
N GLY A 30 -12.04 -0.81 14.31
CA GLY A 30 -12.51 -2.03 13.68
C GLY A 30 -11.38 -2.98 13.31
N LYS A 31 -11.28 -3.32 12.02
CA LYS A 31 -10.14 -4.10 11.52
C LYS A 31 -8.91 -3.20 11.59
N ALA A 32 -8.04 -3.39 12.57
CA ALA A 32 -6.84 -2.57 12.76
C ALA A 32 -5.77 -2.71 11.66
N LYS A 33 -6.00 -3.53 10.61
CA LYS A 33 -5.04 -3.78 9.53
C LYS A 33 -5.68 -4.33 8.27
N ALA A 34 -5.03 -4.09 7.14
CA ALA A 34 -5.30 -4.75 5.87
C ALA A 34 -4.01 -5.17 5.16
N LEU A 35 -4.07 -6.28 4.42
CA LEU A 35 -2.96 -6.85 3.65
C LEU A 35 -3.35 -7.02 2.19
N CYS A 36 -2.39 -6.80 1.29
CA CYS A 36 -2.51 -7.17 -0.10
C CYS A 36 -2.31 -8.69 -0.27
N PRO A 37 -3.15 -9.34 -1.10
CA PRO A 37 -3.12 -10.78 -1.26
C PRO A 37 -1.86 -11.25 -2.01
N SER A 38 -1.40 -12.47 -1.72
CA SER A 38 -0.36 -13.17 -2.49
C SER A 38 0.90 -12.31 -2.77
N THR A 39 1.26 -12.13 -4.05
CA THR A 39 2.40 -11.34 -4.55
C THR A 39 2.06 -9.88 -4.81
N ASN A 40 0.89 -9.40 -4.37
CA ASN A 40 0.49 -8.02 -4.58
C ASN A 40 1.19 -7.08 -3.60
N ALA A 41 1.39 -5.86 -4.07
CA ALA A 41 1.88 -4.73 -3.28
C ALA A 41 0.92 -3.54 -3.40
N LEU A 42 1.08 -2.59 -2.49
CA LEU A 42 0.28 -1.39 -2.38
C LEU A 42 0.54 -0.49 -3.60
N ARG A 43 -0.51 -0.25 -4.38
CA ARG A 43 -0.50 0.59 -5.59
C ARG A 43 -1.41 1.82 -5.49
N GLY A 44 -2.14 1.94 -4.39
CA GLY A 44 -3.01 3.06 -4.11
C GLY A 44 -3.52 3.03 -2.68
N ILE A 45 -4.04 4.14 -2.22
CA ILE A 45 -4.61 4.30 -0.89
C ILE A 45 -5.85 5.19 -0.97
N GLN A 46 -6.81 4.91 -0.09
CA GLN A 46 -7.98 5.74 0.12
C GLN A 46 -8.07 6.09 1.61
N CYS A 47 -8.32 7.38 1.87
CA CYS A 47 -8.55 8.02 3.15
C CYS A 47 -10.00 8.49 3.21
N THR A 48 -10.74 8.05 4.21
CA THR A 48 -12.08 8.55 4.55
C THR A 48 -12.19 8.76 6.06
N GLY A 49 -13.30 9.33 6.52
CA GLY A 49 -13.44 9.73 7.92
C GLY A 49 -12.52 10.90 8.27
N ARG A 50 -12.69 11.46 9.47
CA ARG A 50 -11.90 12.62 9.92
C ARG A 50 -10.44 12.19 10.14
N TYR A 51 -9.49 13.01 9.71
CA TYR A 51 -8.04 12.79 9.87
C TYR A 51 -7.52 11.54 9.16
N CYS A 52 -8.14 11.14 8.05
CA CYS A 52 -7.86 9.88 7.35
C CYS A 52 -7.82 8.68 8.32
N ASP A 53 -8.83 8.59 9.17
CA ASP A 53 -9.03 7.51 10.13
C ASP A 53 -9.34 6.17 9.44
N ASN A 54 -10.19 6.21 8.41
CA ASN A 54 -10.59 5.05 7.65
C ASN A 54 -9.70 4.89 6.41
N ILE A 55 -8.98 3.77 6.33
CA ILE A 55 -8.03 3.50 5.24
C ILE A 55 -8.50 2.30 4.41
N SER A 56 -8.39 2.40 3.09
CA SER A 56 -8.43 1.24 2.18
C SER A 56 -7.17 1.18 1.32
N LEU A 57 -6.70 -0.04 1.06
CA LEU A 57 -5.51 -0.30 0.26
C LEU A 57 -5.90 -0.74 -1.14
N GLY A 58 -5.36 -0.07 -2.16
CA GLY A 58 -5.40 -0.55 -3.54
C GLY A 58 -4.22 -1.50 -3.76
N CYS A 59 -4.49 -2.76 -4.06
CA CYS A 59 -3.48 -3.80 -4.21
C CYS A 59 -3.32 -4.20 -5.68
N GLY A 60 -2.07 -4.21 -6.18
CA GLY A 60 -1.75 -4.62 -7.55
C GLY A 60 -0.68 -5.71 -7.56
N SER A 61 -0.73 -6.60 -8.56
CA SER A 61 0.27 -7.65 -8.68
C SER A 61 1.61 -7.06 -9.08
N LEU A 62 2.69 -7.49 -8.42
CA LEU A 62 4.05 -7.25 -8.89
C LEU A 62 4.46 -8.23 -10.01
N GLY A 63 3.60 -9.18 -10.39
CA GLY A 63 3.89 -10.28 -11.31
C GLY A 63 4.19 -11.60 -10.59
N ASN A 64 4.81 -12.53 -11.30
CA ASN A 64 5.08 -13.90 -10.85
C ASN A 64 6.38 -14.02 -10.02
N PHE A 65 6.60 -13.08 -9.10
CA PHE A 65 7.76 -13.11 -8.21
C PHE A 65 7.48 -13.90 -6.93
N LYS A 66 8.44 -14.69 -6.48
CA LYS A 66 8.36 -15.40 -5.20
C LYS A 66 8.72 -14.46 -4.05
N VAL A 67 7.91 -14.43 -3.01
CA VAL A 67 8.25 -13.75 -1.75
C VAL A 67 9.50 -14.41 -1.18
N LYS A 68 10.52 -13.59 -0.89
CA LYS A 68 11.78 -14.01 -0.27
C LYS A 68 11.69 -13.94 1.25
N LYS A 69 11.12 -12.85 1.77
CA LYS A 69 10.85 -12.63 3.19
C LYS A 69 9.76 -11.57 3.35
N ASP A 70 9.10 -11.57 4.49
CA ASP A 70 8.14 -10.55 4.89
C ASP A 70 8.31 -10.18 6.37
N TRP A 71 7.90 -8.96 6.74
CA TRP A 71 8.03 -8.45 8.10
C TRP A 71 7.12 -7.25 8.35
N TRP A 72 6.76 -7.02 9.61
CA TRP A 72 6.16 -5.76 10.05
C TRP A 72 7.22 -4.77 10.46
N THR A 73 7.03 -3.50 10.09
CA THR A 73 7.83 -2.41 10.65
C THR A 73 7.32 -2.03 12.04
N ARG A 74 8.12 -1.24 12.76
CA ARG A 74 7.60 -0.46 13.90
C ARG A 74 6.56 0.54 13.41
N SER A 75 5.74 1.03 14.35
CA SER A 75 4.78 2.09 14.07
C SER A 75 5.47 3.44 14.01
N ILE A 76 4.96 4.32 13.15
CA ILE A 76 5.26 5.75 13.13
C ILE A 76 4.01 6.52 13.49
N SER A 77 4.16 7.68 14.12
CA SER A 77 3.08 8.65 14.30
C SER A 77 3.62 10.07 14.22
N GLU A 78 2.74 11.07 14.23
CA GLU A 78 3.15 12.46 14.30
C GLU A 78 3.85 12.80 15.62
N GLU A 79 3.50 12.06 16.69
CA GLU A 79 3.98 12.24 18.06
C GLU A 79 5.28 11.46 18.34
N LYS A 80 5.58 10.42 17.55
CA LYS A 80 6.74 9.56 17.76
C LYS A 80 7.66 9.57 16.54
N ARG A 81 8.91 10.01 16.77
CA ARG A 81 10.02 9.96 15.80
C ARG A 81 10.12 8.56 15.20
N GLY A 82 9.82 8.45 13.90
CA GLY A 82 9.83 7.17 13.18
C GLY A 82 11.17 6.43 13.24
N GLY A 83 11.08 5.10 13.12
CA GLY A 83 12.12 4.13 13.44
C GLY A 83 13.42 4.27 12.65
N LYS A 84 14.52 3.94 13.33
CA LYS A 84 15.90 3.83 12.83
C LYS A 84 16.00 2.76 11.73
N ASP A 85 16.01 3.15 10.47
CA ASP A 85 16.53 2.28 9.39
C ASP A 85 18.06 2.39 9.39
N THR A 86 18.71 1.40 10.01
CA THR A 86 20.13 1.11 9.78
C THR A 86 20.23 0.35 8.47
N VAL A 87 20.64 1.00 7.37
CA VAL A 87 21.81 0.66 6.51
C VAL A 87 21.96 1.81 5.49
N ASP A 88 23.10 2.49 5.54
CA ASP A 88 23.72 3.37 4.53
C ASP A 88 22.83 3.93 3.42
N ASP A 89 22.24 5.10 3.69
CA ASP A 89 22.38 6.23 2.78
C ASP A 89 22.43 7.52 3.60
N ILE A 90 23.43 8.33 3.28
CA ILE A 90 23.80 9.56 3.97
C ILE A 90 22.65 10.58 3.79
N VAL A 91 22.18 11.14 4.91
CA VAL A 91 21.11 12.15 5.05
C VAL A 91 19.65 11.65 5.15
N VAL A 92 19.33 10.83 6.16
CA VAL A 92 18.00 10.91 6.83
C VAL A 92 18.15 10.89 8.36
N ARG A 93 18.87 11.88 8.91
CA ARG A 93 18.73 12.31 10.31
C ARG A 93 17.83 13.55 10.36
N ILE A 94 16.54 13.41 10.05
CA ILE A 94 15.56 14.47 10.31
C ILE A 94 14.27 13.84 10.80
N ASN A 95 13.65 14.48 11.79
CA ASN A 95 12.32 14.26 12.39
C ASN A 95 11.19 14.09 11.33
N ASN A 96 11.18 12.99 10.58
CA ASN A 96 10.42 12.93 9.33
C ASN A 96 9.23 11.98 9.32
N ASN A 97 8.80 11.43 10.47
CA ASN A 97 7.60 10.60 10.62
C ASN A 97 7.36 9.71 9.39
N MET A 98 8.39 8.92 9.06
CA MET A 98 8.51 8.12 7.85
C MET A 98 8.88 6.70 8.21
N GLN A 99 8.30 5.75 7.50
CA GLN A 99 8.61 4.32 7.61
C GLN A 99 8.80 3.73 6.22
N ARG A 100 9.86 2.94 6.03
CA ARG A 100 10.20 2.29 4.77
C ARG A 100 10.36 0.77 4.95
N CYS A 101 10.13 0.02 3.88
CA CYS A 101 10.40 -1.42 3.78
C CYS A 101 11.86 -1.72 3.42
N GLY A 102 12.83 -1.03 4.06
CA GLY A 102 14.25 -1.13 3.73
C GLY A 102 14.55 -0.78 2.25
N THR A 103 15.70 -1.22 1.74
CA THR A 103 16.11 -0.92 0.36
C THR A 103 15.47 -1.84 -0.69
N LYS A 104 15.01 -3.04 -0.30
CA LYS A 104 14.54 -4.10 -1.21
C LYS A 104 13.06 -4.47 -1.07
N GLY A 105 12.35 -3.94 -0.08
CA GLY A 105 10.97 -4.32 0.21
C GLY A 105 9.94 -3.38 -0.40
N TYR A 106 8.77 -3.95 -0.68
CA TYR A 106 7.54 -3.25 -1.06
C TYR A 106 6.53 -3.31 0.08
N VAL A 107 5.71 -2.27 0.19
CA VAL A 107 4.57 -2.26 1.11
C VAL A 107 3.51 -3.19 0.56
N ALA A 108 3.10 -4.17 1.36
CA ALA A 108 2.06 -5.14 1.04
C ALA A 108 0.94 -5.15 2.09
N GLY A 109 0.91 -4.17 2.99
CA GLY A 109 -0.13 -4.01 3.98
C GLY A 109 0.17 -2.87 4.93
N MET A 110 -0.84 -2.48 5.70
CA MET A 110 -0.76 -1.40 6.67
C MET A 110 -1.60 -1.76 7.90
N SER A 111 -1.19 -1.26 9.05
CA SER A 111 -1.97 -1.35 10.30
C SER A 111 -2.09 0.01 10.98
N CYS A 112 -3.26 0.25 11.54
CA CYS A 112 -3.63 1.41 12.34
C CYS A 112 -3.66 1.05 13.82
N LYS A 113 -3.14 1.93 14.66
CA LYS A 113 -3.30 1.91 16.13
C LYS A 113 -3.40 3.35 16.61
N GLY A 114 -3.86 3.51 17.86
CA GLY A 114 -4.09 4.83 18.46
C GLY A 114 -5.23 5.57 17.76
N LYS A 115 -5.61 6.75 18.26
CA LYS A 115 -6.83 7.43 17.80
C LYS A 115 -6.63 7.94 16.37
N TYR A 116 -7.64 7.77 15.52
CA TYR A 116 -7.67 8.24 14.14
C TYR A 116 -6.54 7.66 13.27
N CYS A 117 -6.18 6.40 13.49
CA CYS A 117 -5.05 5.75 12.81
C CYS A 117 -3.74 6.57 12.82
N ASP A 118 -3.43 7.21 13.96
CA ASP A 118 -2.22 8.02 14.11
C ASP A 118 -0.93 7.18 14.11
N ASN A 119 -0.98 5.94 14.61
CA ASN A 119 0.16 5.02 14.65
C ASN A 119 0.10 4.00 13.50
N ILE A 120 0.93 4.22 12.48
CA ILE A 120 0.95 3.43 11.24
C ILE A 120 2.15 2.48 11.24
N SER A 121 1.91 1.19 11.07
CA SER A 121 2.95 0.21 10.70
C SER A 121 2.74 -0.31 9.29
N LEU A 122 3.83 -0.65 8.60
CA LEU A 122 3.82 -1.25 7.28
C LEU A 122 4.08 -2.75 7.38
N TYR A 123 3.33 -3.53 6.60
CA TYR A 123 3.70 -4.90 6.29
C TYR A 123 4.50 -4.91 5.00
N CYS A 124 5.72 -5.42 5.06
CA CYS A 124 6.71 -5.35 4.00
C CYS A 124 6.97 -6.74 3.43
N LYS A 125 7.14 -6.81 2.10
CA LYS A 125 7.56 -8.03 1.39
C LYS A 125 8.78 -7.71 0.51
N GLU A 126 9.82 -8.53 0.62
CA GLU A 126 10.93 -8.58 -0.34
C GLU A 126 10.69 -9.75 -1.29
N PHE A 127 10.93 -9.54 -2.58
CA PHE A 127 10.69 -10.53 -3.63
C PHE A 127 12.00 -10.96 -4.28
N ARG A 128 12.11 -12.24 -4.67
CA ARG A 128 13.28 -12.73 -5.41
C ARG A 128 13.36 -12.05 -6.78
N ASN A 129 14.54 -11.55 -7.15
CA ASN A 129 14.81 -10.90 -8.44
C ASN A 129 13.94 -9.67 -8.75
N LYS A 130 13.35 -9.04 -7.72
CA LYS A 130 12.56 -7.82 -7.86
C LYS A 130 12.97 -6.83 -6.77
N THR A 131 13.57 -5.72 -7.18
CA THR A 131 14.01 -4.65 -6.27
C THR A 131 13.38 -3.33 -6.70
N PRO A 132 13.04 -2.44 -5.75
CA PRO A 132 12.52 -1.12 -6.08
C PRO A 132 13.56 -0.26 -6.80
N HIS A 133 13.16 0.43 -7.86
CA HIS A 133 14.01 1.39 -8.57
C HIS A 133 13.17 2.59 -9.06
N SER A 134 13.82 3.64 -9.54
CA SER A 134 13.14 4.81 -10.13
C SER A 134 12.07 5.43 -9.21
N CYS A 135 12.47 5.72 -7.98
CA CYS A 135 11.56 6.08 -6.90
C CYS A 135 11.21 7.57 -6.91
N LYS A 136 9.94 7.88 -6.63
CA LYS A 136 9.46 9.26 -6.45
C LYS A 136 8.40 9.37 -5.36
N TRP A 137 8.39 10.50 -4.67
CA TRP A 137 7.31 10.80 -3.73
C TRP A 137 6.03 11.17 -4.48
N THR A 138 4.90 10.70 -3.97
CA THR A 138 3.59 11.17 -4.38
C THR A 138 3.31 12.57 -3.80
N GLY A 139 2.21 13.18 -4.25
CA GLY A 139 1.56 14.24 -3.50
C GLY A 139 1.04 13.75 -2.14
N TRP A 140 0.73 14.70 -1.26
CA TRP A 140 0.04 14.43 0.01
C TRP A 140 -1.42 14.05 -0.25
N ILE A 141 -1.91 13.05 0.47
CA ILE A 141 -3.30 12.63 0.52
C ILE A 141 -3.87 12.83 1.92
N SER A 142 -5.10 13.32 1.98
CA SER A 142 -6.00 13.35 3.13
C SER A 142 -7.45 13.23 2.60
N GLU A 143 -8.41 12.96 3.48
CA GLU A 143 -9.84 12.97 3.12
C GLU A 143 -10.28 14.34 2.58
N GLU A 144 -9.66 15.42 3.06
CA GLU A 144 -9.96 16.80 2.66
C GLU A 144 -9.57 17.12 1.22
N ARG A 145 -8.76 16.27 0.58
CA ARG A 145 -8.19 16.48 -0.77
C ARG A 145 -8.63 15.39 -1.75
N GLY A 146 -9.87 14.93 -1.61
CA GLY A 146 -10.47 13.90 -2.46
C GLY A 146 -10.21 12.47 -1.98
N GLY A 147 -9.35 12.28 -0.98
CA GLY A 147 -9.26 11.03 -0.22
C GLY A 147 -8.82 9.80 -0.99
N LYS A 148 -8.43 9.88 -2.27
CA LYS A 148 -8.02 8.70 -3.06
C LYS A 148 -6.80 9.00 -3.91
N LEU A 149 -5.79 8.14 -3.81
CA LEU A 149 -4.53 8.25 -4.55
C LEU A 149 -4.19 6.89 -5.17
N VAL A 150 -3.99 6.88 -6.49
CA VAL A 150 -3.48 5.72 -7.24
C VAL A 150 -2.11 6.10 -7.79
N PHE A 151 -1.12 5.21 -7.64
CA PHE A 151 0.28 5.55 -7.91
C PHE A 151 0.64 5.55 -9.41
N GLY A 152 -0.23 5.00 -10.25
CA GLY A 152 -0.04 4.82 -11.69
C GLY A 152 0.52 3.43 -12.03
N SER A 153 0.52 3.10 -13.32
CA SER A 153 0.94 1.77 -13.79
C SER A 153 2.37 1.43 -13.39
N GLY A 154 2.57 0.20 -12.90
CA GLY A 154 3.87 -0.34 -12.52
C GLY A 154 4.52 0.35 -11.31
N LYS A 155 3.79 1.13 -10.52
CA LYS A 155 4.32 1.81 -9.33
C LYS A 155 3.72 1.29 -8.05
N TYR A 156 4.58 1.01 -7.08
CA TYR A 156 4.21 0.41 -5.81
C TYR A 156 4.88 1.15 -4.66
N ALA A 157 4.18 1.29 -3.54
CA ALA A 157 4.74 1.94 -2.37
C ALA A 157 5.85 1.09 -1.75
N VAL A 158 6.87 1.80 -1.27
CA VAL A 158 7.98 1.23 -0.48
C VAL A 158 8.15 1.95 0.85
N ALA A 159 7.56 3.14 1.00
CA ALA A 159 7.56 3.90 2.24
C ALA A 159 6.28 4.74 2.37
N VAL A 160 5.93 5.07 3.61
CA VAL A 160 4.94 6.09 3.95
C VAL A 160 5.61 7.18 4.78
N LYS A 161 5.17 8.42 4.60
CA LYS A 161 5.46 9.55 5.47
C LYS A 161 4.15 10.21 5.86
N CYS A 162 3.98 10.56 7.13
CA CYS A 162 2.82 11.31 7.58
C CYS A 162 3.20 12.61 8.30
N LYS A 163 2.24 13.55 8.34
CA LYS A 163 2.33 14.83 9.05
C LYS A 163 0.93 15.33 9.39
N GLY A 164 0.88 16.43 10.13
CA GLY A 164 -0.39 16.96 10.63
C GLY A 164 -0.84 16.22 11.88
N LYS A 165 -1.89 16.72 12.51
CA LYS A 165 -2.49 16.08 13.69
C LYS A 165 -2.99 14.69 13.30
N PHE A 166 -2.73 13.67 14.13
CA PHE A 166 -3.15 12.29 13.91
C PHE A 166 -2.72 11.68 12.57
N CYS A 167 -1.56 12.09 12.05
CA CYS A 167 -1.08 11.66 10.73
C CYS A 167 -2.12 11.81 9.60
N ASP A 168 -2.94 12.85 9.68
CA ASP A 168 -4.00 13.21 8.72
C ASP A 168 -3.49 13.21 7.27
N GLN A 169 -2.35 13.88 7.04
CA GLN A 169 -1.74 13.94 5.73
C GLN A 169 -0.69 12.84 5.57
N LYS A 170 -0.89 11.98 4.58
CA LYS A 170 -0.01 10.86 4.24
C LYS A 170 0.59 11.08 2.86
N LYS A 171 1.82 10.62 2.61
CA LYS A 171 2.41 10.54 1.27
C LYS A 171 3.28 9.32 1.15
N PHE A 172 3.48 8.83 -0.07
CA PHE A 172 4.12 7.56 -0.32
C PHE A 172 5.35 7.75 -1.20
N LEU A 173 6.42 7.03 -0.88
CA LEU A 173 7.52 6.85 -1.82
C LEU A 173 7.17 5.63 -2.66
N VAL A 174 7.02 5.84 -3.96
CA VAL A 174 6.63 4.81 -4.90
C VAL A 174 7.76 4.55 -5.89
N CYS A 175 7.97 3.29 -6.23
CA CYS A 175 9.04 2.84 -7.12
C CYS A 175 8.47 1.90 -8.18
N HIS A 176 9.23 1.73 -9.25
CA HIS A 176 9.02 0.67 -10.24
C HIS A 176 9.61 -0.65 -9.76
#